data_AF-A0A813I3G2-F1
#
_entry.id   AF-A0A813I3G2-F1
#
_cell.length_a   1.000
_cell.length_b   1.000
_cell.length_c   1.000
_cell.angle_alpha   90.00
_cell.angle_beta   90.00
_cell.angle_gamma   90.00
#
_symmetry.space_group_name_H-M   'P 1'
#
loop_
_entity.id
_entity.type
_entity.pdbx_description
1 polymer ?
#
loop_
_entity_poly.entity_id
_entity_poly.type
_entity_poly.pdbx_seq_one_letter_code
_entity_poly.pdbx_strand_id
1 'polypeptide(L)'
;MLEPSGELLDCVEVRFGLRTVATRGRDILLNNEPVKLFGFNRHDLTDSPVLSHGDLVRDIMILKEIGANFVRGSHYAQDQRFLDLCDVHGLLVWEEVLGWQNTLEDFSDGVFMMQSLKLADEMAAASANHPSVIFFGFFNEGRSGDGSPATAGAYQAMASRLREKSAGTRLISWGSNAAIDDKHLAFADVCSFHDYP
;
A
#
# COMPACT_ATOMS: atom_id res chain seq x y z
N MET A 1 8.60 19.89 20.99
CA MET A 1 9.37 19.91 22.25
C MET A 1 9.18 21.26 22.93
N LEU A 2 9.07 21.32 24.26
CA LEU A 2 9.04 22.57 25.03
C LEU A 2 10.31 22.65 25.89
N GLU A 3 10.87 23.84 26.08
CA GLU A 3 11.87 24.11 27.14
C GLU A 3 11.24 23.93 28.52
N PRO A 4 12.05 23.70 29.58
CA PRO A 4 11.61 23.80 30.97
C PRO A 4 11.02 25.18 31.33
N SER A 5 11.34 26.23 30.56
CA SER A 5 10.77 27.57 30.68
C SER A 5 9.32 27.70 30.16
N GLY A 6 8.82 26.67 29.46
CA GLY A 6 7.51 26.68 28.79
C GLY A 6 7.55 27.21 27.36
N GLU A 7 8.73 27.54 26.82
CA GLU A 7 8.89 28.01 25.44
C GLU A 7 8.80 26.87 24.42
N LEU A 8 8.10 27.10 23.31
CA LEU A 8 7.99 26.12 22.22
C LEU A 8 9.29 26.05 21.42
N LEU A 9 9.96 24.91 21.51
CA LEU A 9 11.21 24.63 20.78
C LEU A 9 10.98 23.98 19.42
N ASP A 10 9.96 23.13 19.33
CA ASP A 10 9.72 22.30 18.15
C ASP A 10 8.26 21.87 18.07
N CYS A 11 7.69 21.83 16.85
CA CYS A 11 6.32 21.46 16.58
C CYS A 11 6.24 20.64 15.29
N VAL A 12 5.51 19.52 15.36
CA VAL A 12 5.15 18.72 14.19
C VAL A 12 3.64 18.63 14.15
N GLU A 13 3.07 19.07 13.03
CA GLU A 13 1.63 18.95 12.77
C GLU A 13 1.38 17.73 11.88
N VAL A 14 0.43 16.90 12.28
CA VAL A 14 0.02 15.72 11.51
C VAL A 14 -1.49 15.71 11.34
N ARG A 15 -1.94 15.41 10.13
CA ARG A 15 -3.35 15.10 9.86
C ARG A 15 -3.58 13.61 10.09
N PHE A 16 -4.70 13.26 10.71
CA PHE A 16 -5.12 11.88 10.90
C PHE A 16 -6.63 11.76 10.71
N GLY A 17 -7.12 10.54 10.50
CA GLY A 17 -8.55 10.24 10.42
C GLY A 17 -8.90 8.96 11.16
N LEU A 18 -10.05 8.97 11.83
CA LEU A 18 -10.56 7.81 12.56
C LEU A 18 -11.41 6.96 11.62
N ARG A 19 -10.99 5.72 11.39
CA ARG A 19 -11.75 4.72 10.63
C ARG A 19 -11.43 3.30 11.10
N THR A 20 -12.32 2.36 10.81
CA THR A 20 -12.00 0.92 10.85
C THR A 20 -12.01 0.35 9.44
N VAL A 21 -11.08 -0.56 9.15
CA VAL A 21 -11.12 -1.39 7.95
C VAL A 21 -10.95 -2.83 8.37
N ALA A 22 -11.77 -3.71 7.80
CA ALA A 22 -11.77 -5.14 8.11
C ALA A 22 -12.30 -5.94 6.91
N THR A 23 -12.14 -7.25 6.95
CA THR A 23 -12.80 -8.18 6.04
C THR A 23 -13.83 -9.01 6.78
N ARG A 24 -14.91 -9.38 6.10
CA ARG A 24 -15.91 -10.34 6.59
C ARG A 24 -16.40 -11.21 5.44
N GLY A 25 -15.93 -12.45 5.40
CA GLY A 25 -16.22 -13.34 4.28
C GLY A 25 -15.64 -12.77 2.98
N ARG A 26 -16.52 -12.31 2.07
CA ARG A 26 -16.12 -11.73 0.78
C ARG A 26 -16.18 -10.20 0.75
N ASP A 27 -16.60 -9.58 1.85
CA ASP A 27 -16.77 -8.13 1.91
C ASP A 27 -15.57 -7.46 2.56
N ILE A 28 -15.15 -6.34 1.98
CA ILE A 28 -14.30 -5.35 2.64
C ILE A 28 -15.24 -4.38 3.35
N LEU A 29 -14.96 -4.10 4.63
CA LEU A 29 -15.75 -3.21 5.46
C LEU A 29 -14.96 -1.93 5.73
N LEU A 30 -15.61 -0.78 5.56
CA LEU A 30 -15.14 0.52 6.04
C LEU A 30 -16.12 1.01 7.09
N ASN A 31 -15.67 1.25 8.32
CA ASN A 31 -16.54 1.63 9.44
C ASN A 31 -17.70 0.64 9.68
N ASN A 32 -17.40 -0.66 9.54
CA ASN A 32 -18.35 -1.79 9.64
C ASN A 32 -19.40 -1.91 8.53
N GLU A 33 -19.37 -1.03 7.53
CA GLU A 33 -20.25 -1.09 6.37
C GLU A 33 -19.52 -1.65 5.14
N PRO A 34 -20.14 -2.54 4.34
CA PRO A 34 -19.53 -3.02 3.11
C PRO A 34 -19.20 -1.90 2.13
N VAL A 35 -17.97 -1.90 1.62
CA VAL A 35 -17.52 -0.95 0.59
C VAL A 35 -17.09 -1.70 -0.67
N LYS A 36 -17.59 -1.23 -1.81
CA LYS A 36 -17.07 -1.65 -3.13
C LYS A 36 -16.00 -0.66 -3.57
N LEU A 37 -14.87 -1.19 -4.02
CA LEU A 37 -13.74 -0.39 -4.49
C LEU A 37 -13.84 -0.24 -6.01
N PHE A 38 -14.06 0.99 -6.47
CA PHE A 38 -14.02 1.39 -7.87
C PHE A 38 -12.79 2.27 -8.06
N GLY A 39 -11.79 1.75 -8.75
CA GLY A 39 -10.50 2.42 -8.78
C GLY A 39 -9.61 2.09 -9.97
N PHE A 40 -8.48 2.77 -9.98
CA PHE A 40 -7.46 2.71 -11.02
C PHE A 40 -6.10 2.45 -10.39
N ASN A 41 -5.21 1.79 -11.15
CA ASN A 41 -3.78 1.81 -10.85
C ASN A 41 -3.21 3.15 -11.31
N ARG A 42 -2.31 3.73 -10.52
CA ARG A 42 -1.69 5.04 -10.79
C ARG A 42 -0.18 4.92 -10.61
N HIS A 43 0.56 5.39 -11.62
CA HIS A 43 1.99 5.59 -11.57
C HIS A 43 2.30 7.07 -11.35
N ASP A 44 3.38 7.35 -10.63
CA ASP A 44 3.99 8.67 -10.51
C ASP A 44 4.72 9.08 -11.81
N LEU A 45 3.97 9.26 -12.91
CA LEU A 45 4.52 9.59 -14.22
C LEU A 45 3.85 10.82 -14.82
N THR A 46 4.68 11.72 -15.32
CA THR A 46 4.31 12.89 -16.11
C THR A 46 5.36 13.10 -17.20
N ASP A 47 5.16 14.06 -18.11
CA ASP A 47 6.13 14.43 -19.15
C ASP A 47 7.39 15.13 -18.58
N SER A 48 7.45 15.29 -17.25
CA SER A 48 8.52 15.88 -16.47
C SER A 48 9.18 14.84 -15.57
N PRO A 49 10.48 14.97 -15.23
CA PRO A 49 11.15 14.08 -14.27
C PRO A 49 10.59 14.18 -12.84
N VAL A 50 9.78 15.20 -12.54
CA VAL A 50 9.17 15.43 -11.22
C VAL A 50 7.72 15.83 -11.39
N LEU A 51 6.85 15.24 -10.56
CA LEU A 51 5.45 15.64 -10.42
C LEU A 51 5.31 16.97 -9.70
N SER A 52 4.67 17.93 -10.37
CA SER A 52 4.24 19.17 -9.73
C SER A 52 3.00 18.93 -8.87
N HIS A 53 2.72 19.84 -7.94
CA HIS A 53 1.46 19.78 -7.19
C HIS A 53 0.23 19.84 -8.12
N GLY A 54 0.32 20.58 -9.24
CA GLY A 54 -0.75 20.64 -10.24
C GLY A 54 -1.01 19.31 -10.93
N ASP A 55 0.03 18.48 -11.13
CA ASP A 55 -0.12 17.13 -11.68
C ASP A 55 -0.83 16.21 -10.68
N LEU A 56 -0.45 16.26 -9.40
CA LEU A 56 -1.11 15.49 -8.35
C LEU A 56 -2.60 15.87 -8.21
N VAL A 57 -2.91 17.16 -8.22
CA VAL A 57 -4.29 17.64 -8.18
C VAL A 57 -5.06 17.18 -9.42
N ARG A 58 -4.44 17.23 -10.60
CA ARG A 58 -5.06 16.76 -11.85
C ARG A 58 -5.43 15.28 -11.76
N ASP A 59 -4.52 14.43 -11.29
CA ASP A 59 -4.78 12.99 -11.09
C ASP A 59 -6.00 12.77 -10.19
N ILE A 60 -6.07 13.50 -9.07
CA ILE A 60 -7.20 13.43 -8.13
C ILE A 60 -8.50 13.88 -8.79
N MET A 61 -8.49 15.00 -9.53
CA MET A 61 -9.70 15.49 -10.19
C MET A 61 -10.22 14.49 -11.22
N ILE A 62 -9.35 13.87 -12.01
CA ILE A 62 -9.72 12.82 -12.97
C ILE A 62 -10.37 11.64 -12.25
N LEU A 63 -9.76 11.15 -11.15
CA LEU A 63 -10.32 10.06 -10.36
C LEU A 63 -11.72 10.42 -9.82
N LYS A 64 -11.90 11.64 -9.28
CA LYS A 64 -13.18 12.11 -8.76
C LYS A 64 -14.23 12.28 -9.86
N GLU A 65 -13.86 12.80 -11.03
CA GLU A 65 -14.77 13.01 -12.16
C GLU A 65 -15.30 11.68 -12.72
N ILE A 66 -14.46 10.66 -12.77
CA ILE A 66 -14.85 9.30 -13.22
C ILE A 66 -15.64 8.54 -12.13
N GLY A 67 -15.74 9.10 -10.93
CA GLY A 67 -16.47 8.47 -9.81
C GLY A 67 -15.67 7.38 -9.10
N ALA A 68 -14.34 7.37 -9.23
CA ALA A 68 -13.50 6.46 -8.47
C ALA A 68 -13.54 6.81 -6.98
N ASN A 69 -13.53 5.77 -6.14
CA ASN A 69 -13.38 5.88 -4.70
C ASN A 69 -12.10 5.19 -4.19
N PHE A 70 -11.34 4.57 -5.09
CA PHE A 70 -10.16 3.79 -4.77
C PHE A 70 -9.03 4.07 -5.78
N VAL A 71 -7.78 4.02 -5.32
CA VAL A 71 -6.60 4.10 -6.17
C VAL A 71 -5.54 3.15 -5.64
N ARG A 72 -4.88 2.43 -6.55
CA ARG A 72 -3.70 1.63 -6.24
C ARG A 72 -2.45 2.37 -6.74
N GLY A 73 -1.59 2.78 -5.80
CA GLY A 73 -0.28 3.32 -6.10
C GLY A 73 0.65 2.20 -6.51
N SER A 74 0.84 2.03 -7.82
CA SER A 74 1.67 0.98 -8.41
C SER A 74 3.02 1.56 -8.84
N HIS A 75 4.17 0.94 -8.62
CA HIS A 75 4.47 -0.29 -7.88
C HIS A 75 5.45 0.00 -6.73
N TYR A 76 5.15 1.06 -5.96
CA TYR A 76 6.04 1.66 -4.97
C TYR A 76 5.30 2.61 -4.02
N ALA A 77 5.94 2.91 -2.88
CA ALA A 77 5.48 3.90 -1.92
C ALA A 77 5.21 5.25 -2.62
N GLN A 78 4.11 5.89 -2.27
CA GLN A 78 3.59 7.04 -3.00
C GLN A 78 4.08 8.35 -2.41
N ASP A 79 4.08 9.41 -3.22
CA ASP A 79 4.33 10.77 -2.76
C ASP A 79 3.34 11.14 -1.64
N GLN A 80 3.85 11.58 -0.48
CA GLN A 80 3.03 11.95 0.67
C GLN A 80 2.05 13.10 0.34
N ARG A 81 2.41 13.99 -0.62
CA ARG A 81 1.52 15.04 -1.11
C ARG A 81 0.32 14.47 -1.87
N PHE A 82 0.48 13.33 -2.53
CA PHE A 82 -0.63 12.63 -3.19
C PHE A 82 -1.53 11.94 -2.16
N LEU A 83 -0.95 11.32 -1.14
CA LEU A 83 -1.71 10.71 -0.03
C LEU A 83 -2.48 11.77 0.78
N ASP A 84 -1.90 12.94 1.01
CA ASP A 84 -2.59 14.10 1.61
C ASP A 84 -3.83 14.51 0.81
N LEU A 85 -3.73 14.53 -0.52
CA LEU A 85 -4.88 14.82 -1.39
C LEU A 85 -5.91 13.69 -1.34
N CYS A 86 -5.48 12.43 -1.31
CA CYS A 86 -6.38 11.29 -1.15
C CYS A 86 -7.18 11.37 0.16
N ASP A 87 -6.51 11.74 1.27
CA ASP A 87 -7.16 11.95 2.56
C ASP A 87 -8.23 13.04 2.49
N VAL A 88 -7.91 14.19 1.88
CA VAL A 88 -8.82 15.33 1.75
C VAL A 88 -10.03 15.00 0.86
N HIS A 89 -9.82 14.24 -0.21
CA HIS A 89 -10.85 13.94 -1.21
C HIS A 89 -11.62 12.63 -0.95
N GLY A 90 -11.30 11.93 0.15
CA GLY A 90 -11.95 10.69 0.55
C GLY A 90 -11.73 9.54 -0.44
N LEU A 91 -10.53 9.46 -1.02
CA LEU A 91 -10.11 8.31 -1.82
C LEU A 91 -9.49 7.25 -0.89
N LEU A 92 -9.82 5.99 -1.14
CA LEU A 92 -9.20 4.85 -0.47
C LEU A 92 -7.95 4.44 -1.27
N VAL A 93 -6.85 4.16 -0.58
CA VAL A 93 -5.55 3.92 -1.21
C VAL A 93 -5.06 2.52 -0.88
N TRP A 94 -4.59 1.84 -1.91
CA TRP A 94 -3.62 0.75 -1.79
C TRP A 94 -2.25 1.32 -2.09
N GLU A 95 -1.37 1.28 -1.10
CA GLU A 95 0.03 1.63 -1.25
C GLU A 95 0.87 0.35 -1.16
N GLU A 96 1.90 0.20 -1.98
CA GLU A 96 2.71 -1.01 -1.97
C GLU A 96 4.21 -0.79 -1.90
N VAL A 97 4.90 -1.73 -1.25
CA VAL A 97 6.35 -1.75 -1.18
C VAL A 97 6.91 -1.93 -2.59
N LEU A 98 7.99 -1.21 -2.91
CA LEU A 98 8.67 -1.34 -4.19
C LEU A 98 8.98 -2.81 -4.50
N GLY A 99 8.46 -3.30 -5.62
CA GLY A 99 8.72 -4.65 -6.10
C GLY A 99 7.81 -5.02 -7.26
N TRP A 100 8.39 -5.49 -8.36
CA TRP A 100 7.67 -5.95 -9.54
C TRP A 100 8.42 -7.12 -10.17
N GLN A 101 7.72 -8.23 -10.41
CA GLN A 101 8.25 -9.43 -11.07
C GLN A 101 9.51 -10.01 -10.41
N ASN A 102 9.62 -9.84 -9.10
CA ASN A 102 10.73 -10.41 -8.33
C ASN A 102 10.78 -11.94 -8.48
N THR A 103 11.98 -12.43 -8.74
CA THR A 103 12.31 -13.80 -9.11
C THR A 103 12.63 -14.67 -7.89
N LEU A 104 12.81 -15.97 -8.12
CA LEU A 104 13.28 -16.88 -7.06
C LEU A 104 14.71 -16.54 -6.61
N GLU A 105 15.54 -16.02 -7.51
CA GLU A 105 16.90 -15.58 -7.19
C GLU A 105 16.84 -14.39 -6.21
N ASP A 106 15.99 -13.41 -6.49
CA ASP A 106 15.78 -12.26 -5.60
C ASP A 106 15.32 -12.71 -4.20
N PHE A 107 14.33 -13.60 -4.11
CA PHE A 107 13.85 -14.12 -2.82
C PHE A 107 14.86 -15.01 -2.08
N SER A 108 15.85 -15.55 -2.80
CA SER A 108 16.94 -16.32 -2.21
C SER A 108 18.10 -15.44 -1.76
N ASP A 109 18.14 -14.17 -2.17
CA ASP A 109 19.14 -13.20 -1.76
C ASP A 109 18.74 -12.52 -0.44
N GLY A 110 19.53 -12.77 0.61
CA GLY A 110 19.33 -12.15 1.92
C GLY A 110 19.48 -10.63 1.90
N VAL A 111 20.28 -10.05 1.00
CA VAL A 111 20.43 -8.59 0.87
C VAL A 111 19.17 -7.99 0.28
N PHE A 112 18.66 -8.57 -0.81
CA PHE A 112 17.38 -8.18 -1.40
C PHE A 112 16.25 -8.23 -0.37
N MET A 113 16.13 -9.34 0.37
CA MET A 113 15.07 -9.48 1.37
C MET A 113 15.21 -8.49 2.54
N MET A 114 16.43 -8.26 3.02
CA MET A 114 16.69 -7.25 4.05
C MET A 114 16.28 -5.84 3.58
N GLN A 115 16.64 -5.47 2.35
CA GLN A 115 16.28 -4.16 1.79
C GLN A 115 14.77 -4.02 1.56
N SER A 116 14.12 -5.07 1.05
CA SER A 116 12.67 -5.09 0.84
C SER A 116 11.91 -4.89 2.16
N LEU A 117 12.32 -5.57 3.22
CA LEU A 117 11.71 -5.39 4.56
C LEU A 117 11.99 -4.01 5.15
N LYS A 118 13.15 -3.42 4.85
CA LYS A 118 13.45 -2.04 5.25
C LYS A 118 12.55 -1.03 4.54
N LEU A 119 12.32 -1.21 3.23
CA LEU A 119 11.40 -0.36 2.47
C LEU A 119 9.95 -0.49 2.98
N ALA A 120 9.56 -1.69 3.41
CA ALA A 120 8.27 -1.91 4.07
C ALA A 120 8.14 -1.11 5.38
N ASP A 121 9.19 -1.09 6.20
CA ASP A 121 9.24 -0.31 7.44
C ASP A 121 9.13 1.20 7.16
N GLU A 122 9.87 1.70 6.17
CA GLU A 122 9.90 3.11 5.78
C GLU A 122 8.55 3.57 5.24
N MET A 123 7.94 2.80 4.32
CA MET A 123 6.62 3.08 3.77
C MET A 123 5.55 3.07 4.87
N ALA A 124 5.52 2.03 5.71
CA ALA A 124 4.51 1.92 6.76
C ALA A 124 4.63 3.05 7.80
N ALA A 125 5.85 3.49 8.12
CA ALA A 125 6.09 4.60 9.03
C ALA A 125 5.69 5.95 8.42
N ALA A 126 6.04 6.22 7.17
CA ALA A 126 5.69 7.46 6.47
C ALA A 126 4.16 7.59 6.37
N SER A 127 3.49 6.53 5.93
CA SER A 127 2.06 6.55 5.66
C SER A 127 1.16 6.22 6.85
N ALA A 128 1.73 6.12 8.06
CA ALA A 128 1.02 5.69 9.26
C ALA A 128 -0.23 6.54 9.57
N ASN A 129 -0.13 7.86 9.34
CA ASN A 129 -1.18 8.82 9.68
C ASN A 129 -2.21 9.03 8.56
N HIS A 130 -1.98 8.55 7.34
CA HIS A 130 -2.90 8.72 6.22
C HIS A 130 -4.13 7.81 6.37
N PRO A 131 -5.33 8.33 6.70
CA PRO A 131 -6.55 7.52 6.78
C PRO A 131 -6.96 6.91 5.44
N SER A 132 -6.58 7.53 4.31
CA SER A 132 -6.87 7.01 2.97
C SER A 132 -6.22 5.65 2.72
N VAL A 133 -5.02 5.40 3.25
CA VAL A 133 -4.29 4.14 3.03
C VAL A 133 -4.96 3.00 3.80
N ILE A 134 -5.64 2.12 3.07
CA ILE A 134 -6.37 0.96 3.61
C ILE A 134 -5.72 -0.39 3.31
N PHE A 135 -4.86 -0.44 2.29
CA PHE A 135 -4.04 -1.61 1.97
C PHE A 135 -2.56 -1.29 2.05
N PHE A 136 -1.79 -2.24 2.56
CA PHE A 136 -0.38 -2.37 2.26
C PHE A 136 -0.16 -3.57 1.33
N GLY A 137 0.36 -3.27 0.15
CA GLY A 137 0.73 -4.24 -0.88
C GLY A 137 2.22 -4.53 -0.93
N PHE A 138 2.60 -5.59 -1.64
CA PHE A 138 4.00 -5.91 -1.91
C PHE A 138 4.15 -6.88 -3.11
N PHE A 139 5.39 -7.07 -3.59
CA PHE A 139 5.79 -8.06 -4.61
C PHE A 139 4.81 -8.23 -5.77
N ASN A 140 4.43 -7.13 -6.42
CA ASN A 140 3.56 -7.15 -7.58
C ASN A 140 4.07 -8.15 -8.63
N GLU A 141 3.23 -9.09 -9.05
CA GLU A 141 3.56 -10.15 -10.01
C GLU A 141 4.86 -10.91 -9.70
N GLY A 142 5.24 -11.00 -8.42
CA GLY A 142 6.34 -11.84 -8.00
C GLY A 142 6.04 -13.32 -8.25
N ARG A 143 6.98 -14.20 -7.87
CA ARG A 143 6.85 -15.65 -8.07
C ARG A 143 5.82 -16.34 -7.16
N SER A 144 4.63 -15.79 -6.92
CA SER A 144 3.68 -16.32 -5.93
C SER A 144 3.12 -17.72 -6.25
N GLY A 145 3.13 -18.15 -7.51
CA GLY A 145 2.84 -19.54 -7.91
C GLY A 145 3.98 -20.54 -7.61
N ASP A 146 5.16 -20.06 -7.22
CA ASP A 146 6.29 -20.88 -6.82
C ASP A 146 6.16 -21.34 -5.36
N GLY A 147 6.33 -22.65 -5.13
CA GLY A 147 6.14 -23.26 -3.81
C GLY A 147 7.43 -23.45 -3.02
N SER A 148 8.55 -22.86 -3.48
CA SER A 148 9.83 -23.04 -2.81
C SER A 148 9.82 -22.39 -1.41
N PRO A 149 10.66 -22.88 -0.48
CA PRO A 149 10.80 -22.27 0.85
C PRO A 149 11.23 -20.80 0.80
N ALA A 150 12.02 -20.40 -0.20
CA ALA A 150 12.46 -19.02 -0.35
C ALA A 150 11.29 -18.08 -0.67
N THR A 151 10.48 -18.42 -1.68
CA THR A 151 9.26 -17.65 -2.02
C THR A 151 8.27 -17.64 -0.86
N ALA A 152 7.98 -18.80 -0.25
CA ALA A 152 7.07 -18.88 0.89
C ALA A 152 7.55 -18.01 2.06
N GLY A 153 8.85 -18.06 2.38
CA GLY A 153 9.48 -17.24 3.40
C GLY A 153 9.40 -15.75 3.10
N ALA A 154 9.61 -15.34 1.84
CA ALA A 154 9.54 -13.95 1.43
C ALA A 154 8.13 -13.35 1.61
N TYR A 155 7.09 -14.04 1.11
CA TYR A 155 5.70 -13.59 1.24
C TYR A 155 5.24 -13.57 2.70
N GLN A 156 5.57 -14.61 3.48
CA GLN A 156 5.24 -14.68 4.89
C GLN A 156 5.92 -13.55 5.69
N ALA A 157 7.21 -13.32 5.45
CA ALA A 157 7.98 -12.29 6.15
C ALA A 157 7.46 -10.88 5.85
N MET A 158 7.18 -10.58 4.57
CA MET A 158 6.64 -9.28 4.17
C MET A 158 5.24 -9.02 4.74
N ALA A 159 4.33 -9.98 4.61
CA ALA A 159 2.98 -9.88 5.15
C ALA A 159 2.98 -9.69 6.69
N SER A 160 3.81 -10.48 7.39
CA SER A 160 3.94 -10.39 8.84
C SER A 160 4.52 -9.03 9.26
N ARG A 161 5.53 -8.54 8.54
CA ARG A 161 6.17 -7.25 8.83
C ARG A 161 5.19 -6.09 8.65
N LEU A 162 4.48 -6.02 7.54
CA LEU A 162 3.51 -4.95 7.29
C LEU A 162 2.33 -4.99 8.28
N ARG A 163 1.88 -6.19 8.66
CA ARG A 163 0.85 -6.36 9.70
C ARG A 163 1.33 -5.86 11.07
N GLU A 164 2.58 -6.16 11.43
CA GLU A 164 3.21 -5.66 12.66
C GLU A 164 3.31 -4.13 12.64
N LYS A 165 3.89 -3.55 11.58
CA LYS A 165 4.12 -2.10 11.46
C LYS A 165 2.84 -1.28 11.40
N SER A 166 1.77 -1.84 10.83
CA SER A 166 0.46 -1.20 10.80
C SER A 166 -0.39 -1.45 12.05
N ALA A 167 0.10 -2.24 13.01
CA ALA A 167 -0.67 -2.77 14.15
C ALA A 167 -2.00 -3.43 13.71
N GLY A 168 -2.01 -4.06 12.53
CA GLY A 168 -3.19 -4.70 11.95
C GLY A 168 -4.31 -3.74 11.50
N THR A 169 -4.05 -2.44 11.40
CA THR A 169 -5.08 -1.45 11.03
C THR A 169 -5.26 -1.29 9.51
N ARG A 170 -4.38 -1.94 8.71
CA ARG A 170 -4.34 -1.94 7.24
C ARG A 170 -4.45 -3.39 6.77
N LEU A 171 -5.12 -3.60 5.63
CA LEU A 171 -5.25 -4.89 4.99
C LEU A 171 -3.97 -5.22 4.20
N ILE A 172 -3.64 -6.51 4.13
CA ILE A 172 -2.47 -7.02 3.43
C ILE A 172 -2.89 -7.72 2.13
N SER A 173 -2.24 -7.37 1.00
CA SER A 173 -2.51 -7.99 -0.30
C SER A 173 -1.31 -7.85 -1.27
N TRP A 174 -1.41 -8.41 -2.48
CA TRP A 174 -0.47 -8.22 -3.59
C TRP A 174 -1.18 -8.49 -4.91
N GLY A 175 -0.69 -7.92 -6.02
CA GLY A 175 -1.17 -8.25 -7.36
C GLY A 175 -0.55 -9.54 -7.85
N SER A 176 -1.29 -10.65 -7.86
CA SER A 176 -0.79 -11.95 -8.31
C SER A 176 -1.07 -12.20 -9.79
N ASN A 177 -0.06 -12.64 -10.55
CA ASN A 177 -0.23 -13.15 -11.92
C ASN A 177 -0.35 -14.68 -11.99
N ALA A 178 -0.31 -15.38 -10.85
CA ALA A 178 -0.55 -16.82 -10.76
C ALA A 178 -2.05 -17.16 -10.62
N ALA A 179 -2.92 -16.14 -10.55
CA ALA A 179 -4.36 -16.31 -10.36
C ALA A 179 -4.67 -17.27 -9.19
N ILE A 180 -5.61 -18.20 -9.38
CA ILE A 180 -6.00 -19.18 -8.36
C ILE A 180 -4.89 -20.18 -8.00
N ASP A 181 -3.82 -20.27 -8.80
CA ASP A 181 -2.68 -21.15 -8.56
C ASP A 181 -1.60 -20.52 -7.66
N ASP A 182 -1.83 -19.28 -7.19
CA ASP A 182 -1.00 -18.65 -6.16
C ASP A 182 -0.97 -19.48 -4.88
N LYS A 183 0.25 -19.83 -4.43
CA LYS A 183 0.47 -20.77 -3.32
C LYS A 183 0.51 -20.09 -1.96
N HIS A 184 0.47 -18.75 -1.92
CA HIS A 184 0.74 -17.97 -0.72
C HIS A 184 -0.46 -17.12 -0.28
N LEU A 185 -1.61 -17.24 -0.95
CA LEU A 185 -2.84 -16.49 -0.64
C LEU A 185 -3.28 -16.53 0.82
N ALA A 186 -2.89 -17.58 1.56
CA ALA A 186 -3.14 -17.70 2.99
C ALA A 186 -2.50 -16.57 3.85
N PHE A 187 -1.53 -15.83 3.30
CA PHE A 187 -0.91 -14.69 3.98
C PHE A 187 -1.63 -13.36 3.72
N ALA A 188 -2.51 -13.30 2.72
CA ALA A 188 -3.28 -12.11 2.38
C ALA A 188 -4.54 -11.98 3.24
N ASP A 189 -4.95 -10.75 3.54
CA ASP A 189 -6.29 -10.48 4.06
C ASP A 189 -7.32 -10.40 2.91
N VAL A 190 -6.87 -9.99 1.71
CA VAL A 190 -7.66 -9.96 0.47
C VAL A 190 -6.83 -10.54 -0.68
N CYS A 191 -7.36 -11.53 -1.40
CA CYS A 191 -6.73 -12.09 -2.59
C CYS A 191 -6.97 -11.16 -3.79
N SER A 192 -5.89 -10.77 -4.50
CA SER A 192 -5.95 -9.89 -5.66
C SER A 192 -5.16 -10.46 -6.82
N PHE A 193 -5.74 -10.40 -8.02
CA PHE A 193 -5.18 -11.01 -9.22
C PHE A 193 -5.10 -10.01 -10.36
N HIS A 194 -4.05 -10.11 -11.16
CA HIS A 194 -3.98 -9.48 -12.46
C HIS A 194 -4.51 -10.47 -13.50
N ASP A 195 -5.58 -10.08 -14.17
CA ASP A 195 -6.23 -10.87 -15.20
C ASP A 195 -6.43 -10.01 -16.45
N TYR A 196 -6.11 -10.57 -17.62
CA TYR A 196 -6.18 -9.91 -18.93
C TYR A 196 -6.77 -10.90 -19.94
N PRO A 197 -8.10 -11.15 -19.86
CA PRO A 197 -8.78 -12.16 -20.67
C PRO A 197 -8.86 -11.83 -22.16
#